data_AF-A0A4Y2W2M7-F1
#
_entry.id   AF-A0A4Y2W2M7-F1
#
_cell.length_a   1.000
_cell.length_b   1.000
_cell.length_c   1.000
_cell.angle_alpha   90.00
_cell.angle_beta   90.00
_cell.angle_gamma   90.00
#
_symmetry.space_group_name_H-M   'P 1'
#
loop_
_entity.id
_entity.type
_entity.pdbx_description
1 polymer ?
#
loop_
_entity_poly.entity_id
_entity_poly.type
_entity_poly.pdbx_seq_one_letter_code
_entity_poly.pdbx_strand_id
1 'polypeptide(L)'
;MCFVQWNCRSLSNKKIWLHQPPFSTANFWIFQETFLKADDSLSHPNKKFFRTHRSNRLGGGLLIGIPKNISGRVINSIENDPNLEVLAVEIQSKNQNFIIINIYAPHGFNIASIKRVLDSLSAPTFIFGDFTLHHPLWGGKFAVIAQRKLC
;
A
#
# COMPACT_ATOMS: atom_id res chain seq x y z
N MET A 1 12.09 9.70 7.56
CA MET A 1 11.11 8.67 7.16
C MET A 1 10.66 9.01 5.75
N CYS A 2 10.99 8.19 4.75
CA CYS A 2 10.68 8.46 3.35
C CYS A 2 9.81 7.34 2.74
N PHE A 3 8.74 7.73 2.07
CA PHE A 3 7.77 6.85 1.43
C PHE A 3 7.83 7.05 -0.09
N VAL A 4 7.66 5.97 -0.85
CA VAL A 4 7.38 6.04 -2.29
C VAL A 4 6.13 5.23 -2.58
N GLN A 5 5.18 5.87 -3.27
CA GLN A 5 3.96 5.25 -3.75
C GLN A 5 4.07 5.01 -5.26
N TRP A 6 3.62 3.86 -5.75
CA TRP A 6 3.59 3.59 -7.18
C TRP A 6 2.51 2.56 -7.58
N ASN A 7 1.59 2.96 -8.46
CA ASN A 7 0.78 2.00 -9.20
C ASN A 7 1.67 1.35 -10.28
N CYS A 8 2.07 0.10 -10.06
CA CYS A 8 3.07 -0.57 -10.86
C CYS A 8 2.58 -0.95 -12.26
N ARG A 9 1.29 -1.25 -12.45
CA ARG A 9 0.78 -1.92 -13.67
C ARG A 9 1.71 -3.07 -14.09
N SER A 10 1.87 -4.07 -13.23
CA SER A 10 2.88 -5.14 -13.27
C SER A 10 4.27 -4.74 -12.78
N LEU A 11 4.74 -5.40 -11.71
CA LEU A 11 6.08 -5.23 -11.17
C LEU A 11 7.14 -6.09 -11.88
N SER A 12 6.75 -7.25 -12.42
CA SER A 12 7.70 -8.29 -12.87
C SER A 12 8.71 -7.80 -13.89
N ASN A 13 8.29 -6.97 -14.84
CA ASN A 13 9.16 -6.44 -15.90
C ASN A 13 9.86 -5.13 -15.51
N LYS A 14 9.65 -4.65 -14.29
CA LYS A 14 10.11 -3.34 -13.82
C LYS A 14 10.98 -3.42 -12.57
N LYS A 15 11.43 -4.62 -12.20
CA LYS A 15 12.29 -4.85 -11.01
C LYS A 15 13.58 -4.03 -11.04
N ILE A 16 14.15 -3.76 -12.22
CA ILE A 16 15.37 -2.96 -12.35
C ILE A 16 15.22 -1.53 -11.79
N TRP A 17 14.02 -0.94 -11.89
CA TRP A 17 13.73 0.39 -11.36
C TRP A 17 13.82 0.44 -9.83
N LEU A 18 13.63 -0.68 -9.15
CA LEU A 18 13.71 -0.76 -7.69
C LEU A 18 15.12 -0.49 -7.16
N HIS A 19 16.14 -0.60 -8.01
CA HIS A 19 17.53 -0.29 -7.69
C HIS A 19 17.90 1.18 -7.92
N GLN A 20 16.99 1.98 -8.48
CA GLN A 20 17.21 3.39 -8.78
C GLN A 20 16.40 4.30 -7.84
N PRO A 21 16.87 5.52 -7.55
CA PRO A 21 16.04 6.52 -6.89
C PRO A 21 14.75 6.80 -7.68
N PRO A 22 13.62 7.08 -7.00
CA PRO A 22 13.48 7.21 -5.56
C PRO A 22 13.33 5.87 -4.81
N PHE A 23 13.18 4.74 -5.51
CA PHE A 23 12.89 3.44 -4.90
C PHE A 23 14.04 2.93 -4.02
N SER A 24 15.28 3.00 -4.51
CA SER A 24 16.44 2.50 -3.75
C SER A 24 16.71 3.29 -2.46
N THR A 25 16.30 4.55 -2.41
CA THR A 25 16.52 5.47 -1.28
C THR A 25 15.33 5.54 -0.31
N ALA A 26 14.12 5.22 -0.76
CA ALA A 26 12.92 5.27 0.09
C ALA A 26 12.96 4.19 1.19
N ASN A 27 12.48 4.53 2.39
CA ASN A 27 12.39 3.56 3.49
C ASN A 27 11.20 2.62 3.26
N PHE A 28 10.05 3.18 2.87
CA PHE A 28 8.80 2.46 2.70
C PHE A 28 8.36 2.46 1.24
N TRP A 29 7.93 1.30 0.74
CA TRP A 29 7.37 1.12 -0.61
C TRP A 29 5.89 0.82 -0.50
N ILE A 30 5.07 1.52 -1.27
CA ILE A 30 3.62 1.36 -1.25
C ILE A 30 3.12 1.21 -2.69
N PHE A 31 2.96 -0.04 -3.10
CA PHE A 31 2.70 -0.38 -4.49
C PHE A 31 1.29 -0.92 -4.69
N GLN A 32 0.65 -0.48 -5.77
CA GLN A 32 -0.63 -1.00 -6.27
C GLN A 32 -0.40 -1.72 -7.60
N GLU A 33 -1.33 -2.59 -8.00
CA GLU A 33 -1.27 -3.32 -9.28
C GLU A 33 0.07 -4.03 -9.52
N THR A 34 0.59 -4.70 -8.48
CA THR A 34 1.86 -5.43 -8.58
C THR A 34 1.77 -6.64 -9.51
N PHE A 35 0.57 -7.20 -9.66
CA PHE A 35 0.25 -8.42 -10.43
C PHE A 35 1.00 -9.67 -9.98
N LEU A 36 1.56 -9.65 -8.77
CA LEU A 36 2.26 -10.79 -8.20
C LEU A 36 1.25 -11.89 -7.80
N LYS A 37 1.58 -13.12 -8.18
CA LYS A 37 0.89 -14.34 -7.79
C LYS A 37 1.45 -14.88 -6.47
N ALA A 38 0.78 -15.89 -5.91
CA ALA A 38 1.20 -16.55 -4.67
C ALA A 38 2.60 -17.16 -4.77
N ASP A 39 2.91 -17.76 -5.92
CA ASP A 39 4.16 -18.43 -6.26
C ASP A 39 5.28 -17.47 -6.71
N ASP A 40 4.97 -16.21 -7.01
CA ASP A 40 5.97 -15.25 -7.44
C ASP A 40 6.92 -14.90 -6.28
N SER A 41 8.22 -15.14 -6.49
CA SER A 41 9.25 -14.74 -5.55
C SER A 41 9.60 -13.25 -5.70
N LEU A 42 9.52 -12.52 -4.59
CA LEU A 42 10.01 -11.16 -4.47
C LEU A 42 10.81 -11.05 -3.17
N SER A 43 12.12 -10.82 -3.31
CA SER A 43 13.03 -10.62 -2.19
C SER A 43 13.81 -9.33 -2.39
N HIS A 44 14.27 -8.75 -1.28
CA HIS A 44 15.10 -7.56 -1.28
C HIS A 44 16.08 -7.64 -0.10
N PRO A 45 17.34 -7.20 -0.26
CA PRO A 45 18.34 -7.31 0.81
C PRO A 45 17.93 -6.55 2.06
N ASN A 46 17.35 -5.35 1.91
CA ASN A 46 17.08 -4.43 3.01
C ASN A 46 15.59 -4.25 3.35
N LYS A 47 14.69 -4.96 2.65
CA LYS A 47 13.24 -4.81 2.85
C LYS A 47 12.56 -6.15 3.06
N LYS A 48 11.50 -6.14 3.86
CA LYS A 48 10.51 -7.23 3.94
C LYS A 48 9.17 -6.72 3.40
N PHE A 49 8.37 -7.65 2.89
CA PHE A 49 7.16 -7.33 2.15
C PHE A 49 5.93 -7.92 2.82
N PHE A 50 4.88 -7.11 2.88
CA PHE A 50 3.51 -7.55 3.09
C PHE A 50 2.80 -7.36 1.77
N ARG A 51 2.09 -8.37 1.28
CA ARG A 51 1.39 -8.28 0.00
C ARG A 51 0.09 -9.04 0.03
N THR A 52 -0.86 -8.57 -0.77
CA THR A 52 -2.06 -9.34 -1.12
C THR A 52 -1.74 -10.23 -2.31
N HIS A 53 -2.44 -11.35 -2.43
CA HIS A 53 -2.26 -12.23 -3.57
C HIS A 53 -3.44 -12.09 -4.52
N ARG A 54 -3.14 -12.05 -5.82
CA ARG A 54 -4.17 -12.21 -6.84
C ARG A 54 -4.70 -13.64 -6.78
N SER A 55 -6.00 -13.79 -6.53
CA SER A 55 -6.78 -14.98 -6.90
C SER A 55 -7.83 -14.56 -7.93
N ASN A 56 -7.89 -15.28 -9.05
CA ASN A 56 -9.02 -15.25 -10.01
C ASN A 56 -9.37 -13.90 -10.72
N ARG A 57 -8.47 -12.91 -10.81
CA ARG A 57 -8.71 -11.68 -11.63
C ARG A 57 -7.52 -11.20 -12.47
N LEU A 58 -7.84 -10.45 -13.52
CA LEU A 58 -6.90 -9.73 -14.40
C LEU A 58 -6.48 -8.41 -13.75
N GLY A 59 -5.58 -8.46 -12.78
CA GLY A 59 -4.97 -7.27 -12.17
C GLY A 59 -5.00 -7.27 -10.65
N GLY A 60 -4.71 -6.12 -10.05
CA GLY A 60 -4.67 -5.95 -8.61
C GLY A 60 -3.36 -6.35 -7.94
N GLY A 61 -3.42 -6.57 -6.63
CA GLY A 61 -2.26 -6.93 -5.82
C GLY A 61 -1.57 -5.71 -5.24
N LEU A 62 -1.57 -5.63 -3.91
CA LEU A 62 -0.97 -4.59 -3.11
C LEU A 62 0.34 -5.09 -2.52
N LEU A 63 1.29 -4.18 -2.34
CA LEU A 63 2.52 -4.44 -1.61
C LEU A 63 2.90 -3.27 -0.71
N ILE A 64 3.24 -3.59 0.54
CA ILE A 64 3.90 -2.68 1.48
C ILE A 64 5.28 -3.26 1.79
N GLY A 65 6.32 -2.54 1.37
CA GLY A 65 7.72 -2.87 1.67
C GLY A 65 8.25 -2.01 2.79
N ILE A 66 8.81 -2.62 3.83
CA ILE A 66 9.36 -1.92 5.00
C ILE A 66 10.80 -2.34 5.27
N PRO A 67 11.62 -1.51 5.92
CA PRO A 67 12.99 -1.88 6.31
C PRO A 67 13.01 -3.20 7.11
N LYS A 68 13.99 -4.09 6.84
CA LYS A 68 14.07 -5.39 7.53
C LYS A 68 14.29 -5.27 9.04
N ASN A 69 14.91 -4.19 9.49
CA ASN A 69 15.24 -3.95 10.89
C ASN A 69 14.07 -3.41 11.73
N ILE A 70 12.88 -3.21 11.15
CA ILE A 70 11.67 -2.81 11.89
C ILE A 70 10.60 -3.90 11.85
N SER A 71 9.78 -3.99 12.89
CA SER A 71 8.71 -4.97 12.98
C SER A 71 7.44 -4.46 12.31
N GLY A 72 6.64 -5.37 11.76
CA GLY A 72 5.36 -5.02 11.17
C GLY A 72 4.43 -6.23 11.14
N ARG A 73 3.12 -5.97 11.23
CA ARG A 73 2.08 -7.00 11.16
C ARG A 73 0.91 -6.52 10.33
N VAL A 74 0.31 -7.42 9.54
CA VAL A 74 -0.96 -7.13 8.86
C VAL A 74 -2.04 -7.07 9.93
N ILE A 75 -2.77 -5.96 9.99
CA ILE A 75 -3.91 -5.78 10.90
C ILE A 75 -5.25 -5.83 10.17
N ASN A 76 -5.27 -5.60 8.85
CA ASN A 76 -6.45 -5.73 8.01
C ASN A 76 -6.06 -5.97 6.55
N SER A 77 -6.83 -6.79 5.84
CA SER A 77 -6.65 -7.04 4.40
C SER A 77 -8.01 -7.28 3.73
N ILE A 78 -8.23 -6.66 2.57
CA ILE A 78 -9.39 -6.89 1.70
C ILE A 78 -8.82 -7.25 0.31
N GLU A 79 -8.98 -8.51 -0.11
CA GLU A 79 -8.37 -9.03 -1.34
C GLU A 79 -9.42 -9.49 -2.38
N ASN A 80 -10.61 -9.88 -1.93
CA ASN A 80 -11.65 -10.51 -2.76
C ASN A 80 -12.73 -9.54 -3.27
N ASP A 81 -12.62 -8.25 -3.00
CA ASP A 81 -13.54 -7.24 -3.55
C ASP A 81 -13.01 -6.76 -4.92
N PRO A 82 -13.80 -6.83 -6.00
CA PRO A 82 -13.38 -6.42 -7.33
C PRO A 82 -13.14 -4.91 -7.46
N ASN A 83 -13.76 -4.10 -6.60
CA ASN A 83 -13.71 -2.64 -6.63
C ASN A 83 -12.77 -2.05 -5.59
N LEU A 84 -12.35 -2.84 -4.59
CA LEU A 84 -11.56 -2.36 -3.48
C LEU A 84 -10.54 -3.40 -3.01
N GLU A 85 -9.27 -3.02 -3.00
CA GLU A 85 -8.24 -3.72 -2.25
C GLU A 85 -7.72 -2.84 -1.13
N VAL A 86 -7.51 -3.45 0.04
CA VAL A 86 -6.92 -2.77 1.19
C VAL A 86 -5.88 -3.67 1.82
N LEU A 87 -4.72 -3.10 2.15
CA LEU A 87 -3.70 -3.75 2.96
C LEU A 87 -3.26 -2.77 4.06
N ALA A 88 -3.56 -3.10 5.31
CA ALA A 88 -3.17 -2.30 6.46
C ALA A 88 -2.10 -3.04 7.28
N VAL A 89 -0.96 -2.39 7.47
CA VAL A 89 0.17 -2.92 8.23
C VAL A 89 0.49 -1.97 9.39
N GLU A 90 0.43 -2.49 10.60
CA GLU A 90 0.95 -1.78 11.76
C GLU A 90 2.46 -1.94 11.82
N ILE A 91 3.17 -0.83 11.97
CA ILE A 91 4.62 -0.72 12.05
C ILE A 91 5.02 -0.48 13.49
N GLN A 92 5.91 -1.34 13.99
CA GLN A 92 6.51 -1.21 15.31
C GLN A 92 7.96 -0.77 15.15
N SER A 93 8.23 0.46 15.58
CA SER A 93 9.55 1.08 15.56
C SER A 93 9.89 1.59 16.95
N LYS A 94 11.19 1.65 17.28
CA LYS A 94 11.68 2.08 18.61
C LYS A 94 11.16 3.47 19.01
N ASN A 95 10.95 4.34 18.03
CA ASN A 95 10.62 5.75 18.28
C ASN A 95 9.12 6.05 18.22
N GLN A 96 8.36 5.30 17.41
CA GLN A 96 6.93 5.53 17.22
C GLN A 96 6.26 4.36 16.49
N ASN A 97 5.10 3.93 16.99
CA ASN A 97 4.23 3.01 16.28
C ASN A 97 3.26 3.77 15.37
N PHE A 98 3.02 3.26 14.18
CA PHE A 98 2.10 3.86 13.22
C PHE A 98 1.55 2.80 12.27
N ILE A 99 0.48 3.13 11.55
CA ILE A 99 -0.18 2.24 10.59
C ILE A 99 0.08 2.77 9.18
N ILE A 100 0.36 1.88 8.24
CA ILE A 100 0.36 2.17 6.80
C ILE A 100 -0.82 1.44 6.19
N ILE A 101 -1.68 2.17 5.50
CA ILE A 101 -2.77 1.60 4.71
C ILE A 101 -2.50 1.85 3.23
N ASN A 102 -2.50 0.78 2.45
CA ASN A 102 -2.42 0.82 1.00
C ASN A 102 -3.78 0.44 0.42
N ILE A 103 -4.33 1.29 -0.44
CA ILE A 103 -5.67 1.15 -0.99
C ILE A 103 -5.61 1.20 -2.52
N TYR A 104 -6.31 0.29 -3.18
CA TYR A 104 -6.50 0.34 -4.62
C TYR A 104 -7.99 0.21 -4.93
N ALA A 105 -8.54 1.21 -5.62
CA ALA A 105 -9.94 1.24 -5.98
C ALA A 105 -10.10 1.63 -7.47
N PRO A 106 -10.03 0.67 -8.40
CA PRO A 106 -10.06 0.95 -9.85
C PRO A 106 -11.36 1.58 -10.34
N HIS A 107 -12.47 1.33 -9.65
CA HIS A 107 -13.81 1.76 -10.04
C HIS A 107 -14.45 2.68 -9.00
N GLY A 108 -13.64 3.22 -8.07
CA GLY A 108 -14.14 3.83 -6.85
C GLY A 108 -14.65 2.79 -5.85
N PHE A 109 -15.05 3.25 -4.67
CA PHE A 109 -15.50 2.39 -3.57
C PHE A 109 -16.59 3.07 -2.75
N ASN A 110 -17.40 2.27 -2.05
CA ASN A 110 -18.35 2.80 -1.07
C ASN A 110 -17.59 3.24 0.19
N ILE A 111 -17.79 4.48 0.63
CA ILE A 111 -17.19 5.05 1.84
C ILE A 111 -17.42 4.13 3.06
N ALA A 112 -18.58 3.46 3.15
CA ALA A 112 -18.88 2.51 4.23
C ALA A 112 -17.89 1.35 4.32
N SER A 113 -17.37 0.86 3.18
CA SER A 113 -16.39 -0.23 3.12
C SER A 113 -15.06 0.19 3.74
N ILE A 114 -14.62 1.41 3.49
CA ILE A 114 -13.38 1.96 4.07
C ILE A 114 -13.60 2.45 5.51
N LYS A 115 -14.79 2.94 5.85
CA LYS A 115 -15.12 3.43 7.19
C LYS A 115 -14.83 2.38 8.27
N ARG A 116 -15.16 1.11 8.04
CA ARG A 116 -14.82 0.03 8.98
C ARG A 116 -13.32 -0.10 9.24
N VAL A 117 -12.50 0.05 8.18
CA VAL A 117 -11.05 0.03 8.30
C VAL A 117 -10.58 1.26 9.08
N LEU A 118 -11.09 2.45 8.74
CA LEU A 118 -10.70 3.71 9.40
C LEU A 118 -11.09 3.78 10.87
N ASP A 119 -12.27 3.25 11.23
CA ASP A 119 -12.77 3.21 12.59
C ASP A 119 -11.95 2.23 13.47
N SER A 120 -11.26 1.26 12.86
CA SER A 120 -10.41 0.30 13.58
C SER A 120 -9.01 0.83 13.93
N LEU A 121 -8.67 2.05 13.51
CA LEU A 121 -7.32 2.61 13.65
C LEU A 121 -7.08 3.18 15.06
N SER A 122 -6.10 2.62 15.76
CA SER A 122 -5.70 3.00 17.12
C SER A 122 -4.38 3.78 17.21
N ALA A 123 -3.72 4.02 16.07
CA ALA A 123 -2.40 4.64 16.00
C ALA A 123 -2.31 5.67 14.85
N PRO A 124 -1.31 6.58 14.89
CA PRO A 124 -1.05 7.49 13.76
C PRO A 124 -0.98 6.71 12.46
N THR A 125 -1.73 7.13 11.46
CA THR A 125 -1.92 6.35 10.23
C THR A 125 -1.45 7.15 9.03
N PHE A 126 -0.81 6.48 8.08
CA PHE A 126 -0.54 7.01 6.75
C PHE A 126 -1.36 6.21 5.75
N ILE A 127 -2.16 6.91 4.94
CA ILE A 127 -2.99 6.29 3.91
C ILE A 127 -2.37 6.60 2.56
N PHE A 128 -2.22 5.57 1.75
CA PHE A 128 -1.69 5.64 0.40
C PHE A 128 -2.65 4.87 -0.49
N GLY A 129 -2.68 5.24 -1.76
CA GLY A 129 -3.48 4.49 -2.69
C GLY A 129 -3.67 5.13 -4.03
N ASP A 130 -4.26 4.34 -4.92
CA ASP A 130 -4.82 4.81 -6.17
C ASP A 130 -6.33 4.62 -6.08
N PHE A 131 -7.01 5.73 -5.79
CA PHE A 131 -8.44 5.74 -5.51
C PHE A 131 -9.28 5.86 -6.79
N THR A 132 -8.67 6.20 -7.93
CA THR A 132 -9.37 6.50 -9.20
C THR A 132 -10.61 7.40 -9.02
N LEU A 133 -10.58 8.31 -8.03
CA LEU A 133 -11.68 9.22 -7.69
C LEU A 133 -11.37 10.63 -8.19
N HIS A 134 -12.31 11.23 -8.91
CA HIS A 134 -12.24 12.62 -9.34
C HIS A 134 -12.84 13.51 -8.25
N HIS A 135 -12.01 14.08 -7.37
CA HIS A 135 -12.49 15.07 -6.41
C HIS A 135 -11.99 16.48 -6.79
N PRO A 136 -12.85 17.51 -6.76
CA PRO A 136 -12.50 18.88 -7.20
C PRO A 136 -11.32 19.51 -6.44
N LEU A 137 -11.17 19.22 -5.13
CA LEU A 137 -10.03 19.71 -4.33
C LEU A 137 -8.70 18.98 -4.63
N TRP A 138 -8.69 17.95 -5.48
CA TRP A 138 -7.53 17.06 -5.67
C TRP A 138 -6.77 17.30 -6.98
N GLY A 139 -7.14 18.32 -7.77
CA GLY A 139 -6.31 18.87 -8.86
C GLY A 139 -5.92 17.93 -10.02
N GLY A 140 -6.36 16.66 -10.05
CA GLY A 140 -6.00 15.70 -11.08
C GLY A 140 -6.28 14.23 -10.72
N LYS A 141 -6.00 13.31 -11.66
CA LYS A 141 -6.39 11.87 -11.65
C LYS A 141 -5.75 10.98 -10.57
N PHE A 142 -4.81 11.47 -9.77
CA PHE A 142 -4.10 10.65 -8.77
C PHE A 142 -4.05 11.39 -7.42
N ALA A 143 -4.63 10.78 -6.39
CA ALA A 143 -4.64 11.34 -5.03
C ALA A 143 -3.71 10.54 -4.11
N VAL A 144 -2.81 11.23 -3.40
CA VAL A 144 -2.03 10.69 -2.28
C VAL A 144 -2.51 11.38 -1.00
N ILE A 145 -3.12 10.63 -0.08
CA ILE A 145 -3.67 11.18 1.18
C ILE A 145 -2.83 10.73 2.38
N ALA A 146 -1.66 11.35 2.58
CA ALA A 146 -0.92 11.19 3.83
C ALA A 146 -1.56 12.05 4.93
N GLN A 147 -2.60 11.57 5.60
CA GLN A 147 -3.22 12.27 6.74
C GLN A 147 -2.62 11.79 8.07
N ARG A 148 -1.83 12.63 8.74
CA ARG A 148 -1.49 12.41 10.16
C ARG A 148 -2.73 12.70 11.02
N LYS A 149 -3.44 11.67 11.47
CA LYS A 149 -4.45 11.83 12.52
C LYS A 149 -3.71 12.07 13.86
N LEU A 150 -3.63 13.31 14.29
CA LEU A 150 -3.27 13.69 15.65
C LEU A 150 -4.57 13.62 16.46
N CYS A 151 -4.64 12.71 17.44
CA CYS A 151 -5.64 12.80 18.50
C CYS A 151 -5.30 13.98 19.41
#